data_AF-A0A7S3MIQ3-F1
#
_entry.id   AF-A0A7S3MIQ3-F1
#
_cell.length_a   1.000
_cell.length_b   1.000
_cell.length_c   1.000
_cell.angle_alpha   90.00
_cell.angle_beta   90.00
_cell.angle_gamma   90.00
#
_symmetry.space_group_name_H-M   'P 1'
#
loop_
_entity.id
_entity.type
_entity.pdbx_description
1 polymer ?
#
loop_
_entity_poly.entity_id
_entity_poly.type
_entity_poly.pdbx_seq_one_letter_code
_entity_poly.pdbx_strand_id
1 'polypeptide(L)'
;LVGVDPMCEMGPSEAANSCGVHIHAGMSCMEDAMGHYYSPVVGSDPWRTIVYSSDADGMASGVITGIPTGLPASEIVGHSMIIHDRAGTRVACAILSTDAPTMSP
;
A
#
# COMPACT_ATOMS: atom_id res chain seq x y z
N LEU A 1 5.37 7.86 5.84
CA LEU A 1 4.44 8.55 4.92
C LEU A 1 4.18 9.93 5.48
N VAL A 2 4.11 10.93 4.61
CA VAL A 2 3.78 12.32 5.00
C VAL A 2 2.68 12.82 4.08
N GLY A 3 1.75 13.62 4.60
CA GLY A 3 0.63 14.17 3.81
C GLY A 3 -0.43 13.13 3.40
N VAL A 4 -0.58 12.05 4.17
CA VAL A 4 -1.69 11.10 3.99
C VAL A 4 -2.95 11.60 4.70
N ASP A 5 -4.10 10.95 4.49
CA ASP A 5 -5.39 11.40 5.03
C ASP A 5 -5.40 11.37 6.57
N PRO A 6 -5.47 12.52 7.27
CA PRO A 6 -5.49 12.58 8.72
C PRO A 6 -6.66 11.82 9.35
N MET A 7 -7.76 11.61 8.61
CA MET A 7 -8.91 10.87 9.14
C MET A 7 -8.60 9.39 9.40
N CYS A 8 -7.51 8.86 8.82
CA CYS A 8 -7.04 7.50 9.12
C CYS A 8 -6.50 7.34 10.56
N GLU A 9 -6.34 8.43 11.32
CA GLU A 9 -6.19 8.40 12.79
C GLU A 9 -7.36 7.68 13.46
N MET A 10 -8.58 7.82 12.93
CA MET A 10 -9.79 7.15 13.42
C MET A 10 -9.92 5.71 12.92
N GLY A 11 -8.92 5.20 12.20
CA GLY A 11 -8.96 3.91 11.53
C GLY A 11 -9.80 3.90 10.24
N PRO A 12 -9.82 2.75 9.55
CA PRO A 12 -10.55 2.60 8.30
C PRO A 12 -12.07 2.76 8.48
N SER A 13 -12.75 3.11 7.40
CA SER A 13 -14.21 3.08 7.27
C SER A 13 -14.66 1.79 6.59
N GLU A 14 -15.97 1.66 6.33
CA GLU A 14 -16.56 0.57 5.55
C GLU A 14 -16.25 0.65 4.04
N ALA A 15 -15.63 1.74 3.58
CA ALA A 15 -15.22 1.87 2.19
C ALA A 15 -14.14 0.84 1.83
N ALA A 16 -14.23 0.29 0.62
CA ALA A 16 -13.20 -0.61 0.12
C ALA A 16 -11.84 0.10 0.09
N ASN A 17 -10.78 -0.59 0.55
CA ASN A 17 -9.42 -0.07 0.62
C ASN A 17 -9.23 1.12 1.57
N SER A 18 -10.18 1.41 2.45
CA SER A 18 -10.06 2.53 3.39
C SER A 18 -8.76 2.45 4.19
N CYS A 19 -7.96 3.53 4.14
CA CYS A 19 -6.65 3.63 4.80
C CYS A 19 -5.68 2.49 4.41
N GLY A 20 -5.86 1.88 3.24
CA GLY A 20 -5.09 0.72 2.79
C GLY A 20 -3.67 1.08 2.32
N VAL A 21 -2.75 0.14 2.52
CA VAL A 21 -1.39 0.16 1.96
C VAL A 21 -1.14 -1.16 1.24
N HIS A 22 -1.26 -1.15 -0.09
CA HIS A 22 -1.29 -2.40 -0.86
C HIS A 22 -0.25 -2.40 -1.97
N ILE A 23 0.27 -3.59 -2.30
CA ILE A 23 0.99 -3.82 -3.55
C ILE A 23 -0.03 -4.25 -4.61
N HIS A 24 0.07 -3.66 -5.78
CA HIS A 24 -0.85 -3.81 -6.91
C HIS A 24 -0.14 -4.46 -8.10
N ALA A 25 -0.88 -5.22 -8.91
CA ALA A 25 -0.29 -6.02 -9.99
C ALA A 25 0.25 -5.15 -11.14
N GLY A 26 -0.21 -3.91 -11.26
CA GLY A 26 0.34 -2.93 -12.19
C GLY A 26 1.74 -2.47 -11.80
N MET A 27 2.54 -2.17 -12.82
CA MET A 27 3.95 -1.77 -12.71
C MET A 27 4.16 -0.28 -13.05
N SER A 28 3.10 0.53 -13.01
CA SER A 28 3.12 1.96 -13.32
C SER A 28 2.17 2.70 -12.38
N CYS A 29 2.55 3.92 -11.98
CA CYS A 29 1.69 4.83 -11.23
C CYS A 29 0.79 5.69 -12.14
N MET A 30 1.02 5.66 -13.46
CA MET A 30 0.26 6.46 -14.44
C MET A 30 -0.76 5.62 -15.21
N GLU A 31 -0.56 4.31 -15.25
CA GLU A 31 -1.44 3.35 -15.93
C GLU A 31 -2.33 2.61 -14.93
N ASP A 32 -3.12 1.66 -15.42
CA ASP A 32 -3.93 0.83 -14.54
C ASP A 32 -3.05 0.02 -13.56
N ALA A 33 -3.29 0.24 -12.27
CA ALA A 33 -2.65 -0.50 -11.19
C ALA A 33 -3.16 -1.94 -11.08
N MET A 34 -4.24 -2.30 -11.77
CA MET A 34 -4.88 -3.62 -11.67
C MET A 34 -5.31 -3.93 -10.22
N GLY A 35 -5.59 -5.20 -9.92
CA GLY A 35 -5.94 -5.68 -8.58
C GLY A 35 -4.75 -5.76 -7.64
N HIS A 36 -5.01 -6.15 -6.38
CA HIS A 36 -3.96 -6.41 -5.41
C HIS A 36 -3.06 -7.57 -5.86
N TYR A 37 -1.76 -7.45 -5.59
CA TYR A 37 -0.75 -8.37 -6.10
C TYR A 37 -0.36 -9.41 -5.05
N TYR A 38 -0.76 -10.65 -5.30
CA TYR A 38 -0.40 -11.80 -4.48
C TYR A 38 -0.55 -13.08 -5.32
N SER A 39 0.12 -14.15 -4.91
CA SER A 39 0.01 -15.45 -5.57
C SER A 39 -1.36 -16.08 -5.31
N PRO A 40 -2.01 -16.66 -6.33
CA PRO A 40 -3.28 -17.39 -6.14
C PRO A 40 -3.21 -18.52 -5.12
N VAL A 41 -2.01 -19.06 -4.82
CA VAL A 41 -1.83 -20.15 -3.83
C VAL A 41 -2.18 -19.73 -2.40
N VAL A 42 -2.24 -18.43 -2.10
CA VAL A 42 -2.58 -17.88 -0.79
C VAL A 42 -4.07 -18.05 -0.48
N GLY A 43 -4.92 -18.24 -1.49
CA GLY A 43 -6.35 -18.55 -1.34
C GLY A 43 -7.23 -17.34 -0.98
N SER A 44 -6.73 -16.37 -0.22
CA SER A 44 -7.41 -15.11 0.07
C SER A 44 -6.48 -13.92 -0.07
N ASP A 45 -7.04 -12.76 -0.44
CA ASP A 45 -6.31 -11.51 -0.57
C ASP A 45 -5.68 -11.06 0.77
N PRO A 46 -4.34 -11.09 0.90
CA PRO A 46 -3.66 -10.73 2.14
C PRO A 46 -3.68 -9.21 2.40
N TRP A 47 -4.01 -8.39 1.40
CA TRP A 47 -3.96 -6.93 1.48
C TRP A 47 -5.20 -6.33 2.15
N ARG A 48 -6.32 -7.07 2.18
CA ARG A 48 -7.61 -6.59 2.70
C ARG A 48 -7.59 -6.11 4.15
N THR A 49 -6.61 -6.54 4.95
CA THR A 49 -6.45 -6.15 6.35
C THR A 49 -5.24 -5.22 6.58
N ILE A 50 -4.53 -4.82 5.53
CA ILE A 50 -3.30 -4.04 5.63
C ILE A 50 -3.65 -2.56 5.52
N VAL A 51 -3.81 -1.93 6.68
CA VAL A 51 -4.15 -0.51 6.80
C VAL A 51 -3.09 0.25 7.58
N TYR A 52 -2.99 1.57 7.34
CA TYR A 52 -2.21 2.47 8.18
C TYR A 52 -3.11 3.28 9.11
N SER A 53 -2.50 3.83 10.15
CA SER A 53 -3.05 4.90 10.96
C SER A 53 -2.13 6.10 10.85
N SER A 54 -2.70 7.28 10.68
CA SER A 54 -1.98 8.55 10.68
C SER A 54 -2.23 9.30 11.97
N ASP A 55 -1.44 10.35 12.24
CA ASP A 55 -1.81 11.38 13.20
C ASP A 55 -2.63 12.52 12.54
N ALA A 56 -3.03 13.48 13.34
CA ALA A 56 -3.76 14.68 12.91
C ALA A 56 -3.01 15.55 11.89
N ASP A 57 -1.68 15.42 11.79
CA ASP A 57 -0.84 16.12 10.82
C ASP A 57 -0.67 15.33 9.51
N GLY A 58 -1.32 14.17 9.38
CA GLY A 58 -1.22 13.30 8.20
C GLY A 58 0.14 12.60 8.11
N MET A 59 0.80 12.38 9.24
CA MET A 59 2.03 11.59 9.32
C MET A 59 1.71 10.16 9.72
N ALA A 60 2.35 9.20 9.05
CA ALA A 60 2.23 7.78 9.40
C ALA A 60 3.59 7.09 9.28
N SER A 61 3.91 6.24 10.26
CA SER A 61 5.12 5.42 10.27
C SER A 61 4.81 4.07 10.88
N GLY A 62 5.44 3.01 10.37
CA GLY A 62 5.23 1.66 10.85
C GLY A 62 6.00 0.64 10.03
N VAL A 63 6.06 -0.58 10.55
CA VAL A 63 6.61 -1.74 9.87
C VAL A 63 5.58 -2.85 9.90
N ILE A 64 5.31 -3.45 8.75
CA ILE A 64 4.43 -4.60 8.62
C ILE A 64 5.27 -5.76 8.13
N THR A 65 5.25 -6.87 8.86
CA THR A 65 6.03 -8.06 8.54
C THR A 65 5.12 -9.27 8.36
N GLY A 66 5.54 -10.24 7.54
CA GLY A 66 4.83 -11.51 7.43
C GLY A 66 3.53 -11.45 6.63
N ILE A 67 3.39 -10.49 5.71
CA ILE A 67 2.28 -10.47 4.74
C ILE A 67 2.44 -11.69 3.82
N PRO A 68 1.52 -12.67 3.84
CA PRO A 68 1.68 -13.91 3.10
C PRO A 68 1.29 -13.68 1.64
N THR A 69 2.12 -12.98 0.86
CA THR A 69 1.87 -12.75 -0.57
C THR A 69 2.03 -14.02 -1.41
N GLY A 70 2.72 -15.04 -0.89
CA GLY A 70 3.05 -16.25 -1.64
C GLY A 70 4.03 -16.01 -2.79
N LEU A 71 4.74 -14.87 -2.76
CA LEU A 71 5.67 -14.44 -3.80
C LEU A 71 7.03 -14.09 -3.16
N PRO A 72 8.16 -14.42 -3.81
CA PRO A 72 9.46 -13.92 -3.39
C PRO A 72 9.58 -12.41 -3.66
N ALA A 73 10.48 -11.74 -2.93
CA ALA A 73 10.72 -10.30 -3.11
C ALA A 73 11.09 -9.93 -4.56
N SER A 74 11.79 -10.81 -5.28
CA SER A 74 12.16 -10.61 -6.68
C SER A 74 10.96 -10.48 -7.62
N GLU A 75 9.81 -11.08 -7.28
CA GLU A 75 8.56 -10.96 -8.05
C GLU A 75 7.74 -9.74 -7.62
N ILE A 76 8.03 -9.15 -6.46
CA ILE A 76 7.36 -7.95 -5.95
C ILE A 76 8.00 -6.67 -6.52
N VAL A 77 9.31 -6.69 -6.78
CA VAL A 77 10.04 -5.55 -7.35
C VAL A 77 9.44 -5.15 -8.71
N GLY A 78 9.29 -3.85 -8.93
CA GLY A 78 8.68 -3.28 -10.14
C GLY A 78 7.16 -3.10 -10.05
N HIS A 79 6.49 -3.70 -9.07
CA HIS A 79 5.07 -3.49 -8.84
C HIS A 79 4.80 -2.18 -8.08
N SER A 80 3.60 -1.65 -8.26
CA SER A 80 3.15 -0.43 -7.60
C SER A 80 2.73 -0.70 -6.16
N MET A 81 3.22 0.12 -5.22
CA MET A 81 2.67 0.26 -3.88
C MET A 81 1.75 1.48 -3.87
N ILE A 82 0.51 1.30 -3.42
CA ILE A 82 -0.53 2.34 -3.42
C ILE A 82 -1.04 2.58 -2.01
N ILE A 83 -1.18 3.86 -1.67
CA ILE A 83 -1.76 4.33 -0.41
C ILE A 83 -3.16 4.87 -0.71
N HIS A 84 -4.13 4.50 0.12
CA HIS A 84 -5.50 4.95 0.02
C HIS A 84 -5.88 5.92 1.15
N ASP A 85 -6.78 6.87 0.87
CA ASP A 85 -7.43 7.68 1.91
C ASP A 85 -8.54 6.88 2.63
N ARG A 86 -9.21 7.52 3.60
CA ARG A 86 -10.28 6.88 4.36
C ARG A 86 -11.53 6.59 3.51
N ALA A 87 -11.72 7.29 2.39
CA ALA A 87 -12.78 7.00 1.42
C ALA A 87 -12.42 5.86 0.45
N GLY A 88 -11.18 5.34 0.50
CA GLY A 88 -10.68 4.30 -0.37
C GLY A 88 -10.06 4.81 -1.69
N THR A 89 -9.94 6.12 -1.86
CA THR A 89 -9.32 6.74 -3.04
C THR A 89 -7.81 6.58 -2.98
N ARG A 90 -7.17 6.34 -4.12
CA ARG A 90 -5.71 6.30 -4.23
C ARG A 90 -5.16 7.72 -4.04
N VAL A 91 -4.27 7.93 -3.07
CA VAL A 91 -3.67 9.25 -2.77
C VAL A 91 -2.16 9.31 -2.97
N ALA A 92 -1.49 8.16 -3.00
CA ALA A 92 -0.08 8.08 -3.34
C ALA A 92 0.24 6.77 -4.06
N CYS A 93 1.28 6.79 -4.88
CA CYS A 93 1.82 5.61 -5.55
C CYS A 93 3.35 5.68 -5.63
N ALA A 94 4.00 4.54 -5.46
CA ALA A 94 5.43 4.36 -5.69
C ALA A 94 5.69 3.02 -6.38
N ILE A 95 6.75 2.95 -7.19
CA ILE A 95 7.22 1.68 -7.76
C ILE A 95 8.27 1.08 -6.83
N LEU A 96 8.09 -0.19 -6.47
CA LEU A 96 9.02 -0.89 -5.57
C LEU A 96 10.34 -1.19 -6.29
N SER A 97 11.45 -0.77 -5.69
CA SER A 97 12.81 -1.05 -6.15
C SER A 97 13.58 -1.81 -5.07
N THR A 98 14.65 -2.50 -5.48
CA THR A 98 15.66 -3.05 -4.56
C THR A 98 16.61 -1.99 -4.01
N ASP A 99 16.56 -0.76 -4.54
CA ASP A 99 17.41 0.33 -4.09
C ASP A 99 16.95 0.85 -2.72
N ALA A 100 17.90 1.12 -1.83
CA ALA A 100 17.62 1.91 -0.64
C ALA A 100 17.06 3.28 -1.08
N PRO A 101 16.08 3.85 -0.37
CA PRO A 101 15.54 5.15 -0.73
C PRO A 101 16.68 6.16 -0.78
N THR A 102 16.94 6.70 -1.97
CA THR A 102 17.82 7.86 -2.12
C THR A 102 17.04 9.03 -1.57
N MET A 103 17.25 9.35 -0.29
CA MET A 103 16.82 10.61 0.27
C MET A 103 17.65 11.70 -0.41
N SER A 104 17.12 12.25 -1.51
CA SER A 104 17.70 13.47 -2.10
C SER A 104 17.61 14.57 -1.02
N PRO A 105 18.69 15.34 -0.78
CA PRO A 105 18.68 16.43 0.19
C PRO A 105 17.66 17.52 -0.15
#